data_AF-A0A914N5R0-F1
#
_entry.id   AF-A0A914N5R0-F1
#
_cell.length_a   1.000
_cell.length_b   1.000
_cell.length_c   1.000
_cell.angle_alpha   90.00
_cell.angle_beta   90.00
_cell.angle_gamma   90.00
#
_symmetry.space_group_name_H-M   'P 1'
#
loop_
_entity.id
_entity.type
_entity.pdbx_description
1 polymer ?
#
loop_
_entity_poly.entity_id
_entity_poly.type
_entity_poly.pdbx_seq_one_letter_code
_entity_poly.pdbx_strand_id
1 'polypeptide(L)'
;MLQFPERMADWLFQVMKELKKRRELQGLEWEELINEAEQNDDKRHVYPVIWKFCDLDIKPHDKHVSHHELIPITAPVIPMESCIKPFLEGCDTNKDGSITIKEWGICLGLKEGEIQERC
;
A
#
# COMPACT_ATOMS: atom_id res chain seq x y z
N MET A 1 -1.98 7.31 -17.74
CA MET A 1 -1.33 6.89 -16.47
C MET A 1 -1.80 7.70 -15.25
N LEU A 2 -2.49 8.85 -15.41
CA LEU A 2 -2.95 9.69 -14.28
C LEU A 2 -3.92 9.02 -13.28
N GLN A 3 -4.60 7.94 -13.65
CA GLN A 3 -5.59 7.24 -12.79
C GLN A 3 -5.02 6.00 -12.10
N PHE A 4 -3.77 5.61 -12.40
CA PHE A 4 -3.21 4.38 -11.85
C PHE A 4 -3.08 4.41 -10.31
N PRO A 5 -2.56 5.49 -9.69
CA PRO A 5 -2.41 5.55 -8.22
C PRO A 5 -3.73 5.32 -7.48
N GLU A 6 -4.77 6.04 -7.89
CA GLU A 6 -6.10 5.96 -7.29
C GLU A 6 -6.73 4.57 -7.45
N ARG A 7 -6.61 3.96 -8.64
CA ARG A 7 -7.09 2.60 -8.88
C ARG A 7 -6.34 1.56 -8.06
N MET A 8 -5.03 1.75 -7.86
CA MET A 8 -4.23 0.89 -7.01
C MET A 8 -4.63 1.03 -5.54
N ALA A 9 -4.83 2.25 -5.05
CA ALA A 9 -5.32 2.49 -3.68
C ALA A 9 -6.72 1.88 -3.45
N ASP A 10 -7.63 2.03 -4.40
CA ASP A 10 -8.95 1.36 -4.37
C ASP A 10 -8.81 -0.16 -4.37
N TRP A 11 -7.90 -0.71 -5.16
CA TRP A 11 -7.64 -2.14 -5.18
C TRP A 11 -7.10 -2.64 -3.84
N LEU A 12 -6.16 -1.92 -3.21
CA LEU A 12 -5.65 -2.24 -1.87
C LEU A 12 -6.77 -2.23 -0.82
N PHE A 13 -7.68 -1.26 -0.89
CA PHE A 13 -8.87 -1.25 -0.04
C PHE A 13 -9.72 -2.52 -0.20
N GLN A 14 -9.99 -2.95 -1.44
CA GLN A 14 -10.73 -4.20 -1.67
C GLN A 14 -9.99 -5.44 -1.18
N VAL A 15 -8.67 -5.50 -1.36
CA VAL A 15 -7.83 -6.60 -0.87
C VAL A 15 -7.92 -6.69 0.66
N MET A 16 -7.72 -5.57 1.36
CA MET A 16 -7.77 -5.53 2.83
C MET A 16 -9.16 -5.94 3.35
N LYS A 17 -10.24 -5.53 2.69
CA LYS A 17 -11.61 -5.97 3.02
C LYS A 17 -11.82 -7.46 2.82
N GLU A 18 -11.33 -8.03 1.72
CA GLU A 18 -11.45 -9.46 1.46
C GLU A 18 -10.62 -10.29 2.45
N LEU A 19 -9.43 -9.82 2.85
CA LEU A 19 -8.63 -10.44 3.91
C LEU A 19 -9.37 -10.43 5.25
N LYS A 20 -9.95 -9.29 5.65
CA LYS A 20 -10.81 -9.20 6.86
C LYS A 20 -11.95 -10.21 6.79
N LYS A 21 -12.69 -10.24 5.67
CA LYS A 21 -13.83 -11.16 5.48
C LYS A 21 -13.44 -12.63 5.56
N ARG A 22 -12.24 -12.99 5.11
CA ARG A 22 -11.68 -14.34 5.18
C ARG A 22 -11.01 -14.66 6.52
N ARG A 23 -10.91 -13.68 7.44
CA ARG A 23 -10.16 -13.77 8.70
C ARG A 23 -8.67 -14.04 8.48
N GLU A 24 -8.14 -13.48 7.40
CA GLU A 24 -6.73 -13.58 7.00
C GLU A 24 -5.98 -12.25 7.23
N LEU A 25 -6.69 -11.18 7.58
CA LEU A 25 -6.07 -9.91 7.99
C LEU A 25 -5.45 -10.07 9.37
N GLN A 26 -4.12 -9.98 9.44
CA GLN A 26 -3.38 -10.10 10.70
C GLN A 26 -3.39 -8.77 11.46
N GLY A 27 -3.63 -8.82 12.77
CA GLY A 27 -3.61 -7.66 13.67
C GLY A 27 -5.00 -7.05 13.90
N LEU A 28 -5.48 -7.11 15.15
CA LEU A 28 -6.81 -6.59 15.54
C LEU A 28 -6.97 -5.10 15.23
N GLU A 29 -5.89 -4.31 15.36
CA GLU A 29 -5.90 -2.89 15.01
C GLU A 29 -6.26 -2.67 13.52
N TRP A 30 -5.73 -3.50 12.61
CA TRP A 30 -6.04 -3.36 11.19
C TRP A 30 -7.50 -3.68 10.87
N GLU A 31 -8.14 -4.58 11.61
CA GLU A 31 -9.58 -4.84 11.49
C GLU A 31 -10.41 -3.63 11.92
N GLU A 32 -10.03 -2.95 13.01
CA GLU A 32 -10.70 -1.73 13.47
C GLU A 32 -10.54 -0.58 12.47
N LEU A 33 -9.32 -0.40 11.95
CA LEU A 33 -9.01 0.63 10.96
C LEU A 33 -9.77 0.41 9.65
N ILE A 34 -9.83 -0.82 9.12
CA ILE A 34 -10.61 -1.07 7.90
C ILE A 34 -12.13 -0.91 8.13
N ASN A 35 -12.65 -1.16 9.33
CA ASN A 35 -14.03 -0.84 9.68
C ASN A 35 -14.32 0.67 9.63
N GLU A 36 -13.38 1.49 10.13
CA GLU A 36 -13.49 2.95 10.03
C GLU A 36 -13.42 3.42 8.56
N ALA A 37 -12.47 2.90 7.78
CA ALA A 37 -12.32 3.21 6.36
C ALA A 37 -13.51 2.79 5.49
N GLU A 38 -14.30 1.79 5.90
CA GLU A 38 -15.57 1.43 5.24
C GLU A 38 -16.66 2.50 5.42
N GLN A 39 -16.57 3.32 6.47
CA GLN A 39 -17.58 4.32 6.83
C GLN A 39 -17.11 5.76 6.58
N ASN A 40 -15.81 5.98 6.45
CA ASN A 40 -15.19 7.29 6.28
C ASN A 40 -14.33 7.34 5.00
N ASP A 41 -14.81 8.08 3.99
CA ASP A 41 -14.15 8.19 2.70
C ASP A 41 -12.76 8.85 2.81
N ASP A 42 -12.55 9.75 3.78
CA ASP A 42 -11.24 10.37 4.04
C ASP A 42 -10.19 9.35 4.53
N LYS A 43 -10.63 8.21 5.07
CA LYS A 43 -9.77 7.12 5.56
C LYS A 43 -9.68 5.94 4.61
N ARG A 44 -10.55 5.91 3.60
CA ARG A 44 -10.74 4.80 2.67
C ARG A 44 -9.43 4.32 2.04
N HIS A 45 -8.56 5.24 1.65
CA HIS A 45 -7.26 4.91 1.06
C HIS A 45 -6.11 4.97 2.06
N VAL A 46 -6.23 5.80 3.11
CA VAL A 46 -5.14 6.01 4.10
C VAL A 46 -4.71 4.69 4.73
N TYR A 47 -5.64 3.93 5.31
CA TYR A 47 -5.28 2.71 6.04
C TYR A 47 -4.81 1.57 5.14
N PRO A 48 -5.48 1.24 4.01
CA PRO A 48 -5.00 0.18 3.14
C PRO A 48 -3.63 0.44 2.51
N VAL A 49 -3.34 1.71 2.18
CA VAL A 49 -2.03 2.10 1.64
C VAL A 49 -0.94 1.90 2.68
N ILE A 50 -1.14 2.35 3.93
CA ILE A 50 -0.16 2.16 5.01
C ILE A 50 -0.04 0.68 5.39
N TRP A 51 -1.16 -0.03 5.54
CA TRP A 51 -1.17 -1.47 5.82
C TRP A 51 -0.34 -2.24 4.79
N LYS A 52 -0.54 -1.95 3.50
CA LYS A 52 0.17 -2.67 2.45
C LYS A 52 1.67 -2.43 2.50
N PHE A 53 2.10 -1.23 2.89
CA PHE A 53 3.53 -0.97 3.10
C PHE A 53 4.10 -1.87 4.20
N CYS A 54 3.44 -1.92 5.36
CA CYS A 54 3.87 -2.76 6.48
C CYS A 54 3.84 -4.26 6.14
N ASP A 55 2.90 -4.70 5.30
CA ASP A 55 2.81 -6.08 4.80
C ASP A 55 3.98 -6.45 3.87
N LEU A 56 4.61 -5.46 3.22
CA LEU A 56 5.76 -5.65 2.35
C LEU A 56 7.11 -5.52 3.08
N ASP A 57 7.21 -4.59 4.03
CA ASP A 57 8.38 -4.34 4.87
C ASP A 57 8.52 -5.42 5.95
N ILE A 58 9.06 -6.59 5.58
CA ILE A 58 9.10 -7.76 6.47
C ILE A 58 10.52 -8.26 6.73
N LYS A 59 11.46 -8.12 5.79
CA LYS A 59 12.80 -8.74 5.88
C LYS A 59 13.86 -7.96 5.10
N PRO A 60 14.62 -7.08 5.77
CA PRO A 60 14.48 -6.65 7.18
C PRO A 60 13.25 -5.76 7.38
N HIS A 61 12.75 -5.67 8.62
CA HIS A 61 11.74 -4.65 8.97
C HIS A 61 12.46 -3.33 9.25
N ASP A 62 12.73 -2.55 8.20
CA ASP A 62 13.62 -1.38 8.25
C ASP A 62 12.99 -0.08 7.75
N LYS A 63 11.66 -0.08 7.55
CA LYS A 63 10.87 1.06 7.06
C LYS A 63 11.19 1.44 5.61
N HIS A 64 11.79 0.54 4.85
CA HIS A 64 12.03 0.68 3.43
C HIS A 64 11.55 -0.58 2.72
N VAL A 65 10.82 -0.41 1.63
CA VAL A 65 10.40 -1.54 0.80
C VAL A 65 11.39 -1.65 -0.35
N SER A 66 12.22 -2.69 -0.33
CA SER A 66 13.19 -2.97 -1.38
C SER A 66 12.53 -3.57 -2.64
N HIS A 67 13.24 -3.56 -3.77
CA HIS A 67 12.77 -4.24 -4.99
C HIS A 67 12.40 -5.73 -4.77
N HIS A 68 13.10 -6.43 -3.88
CA HIS A 68 12.79 -7.84 -3.57
C HIS A 68 11.46 -7.98 -2.81
N GLU A 69 11.15 -7.03 -1.93
CA GLU A 69 9.89 -7.00 -1.20
C GLU A 69 8.71 -6.57 -2.07
N LEU A 70 8.94 -5.91 -3.21
CA LEU A 70 7.91 -5.60 -4.21
C LEU A 70 7.53 -6.78 -5.11
N ILE A 71 8.28 -7.90 -5.09
CA ILE A 71 8.02 -9.06 -5.95
C ILE A 71 6.57 -9.59 -5.81
N PRO A 72 6.00 -9.76 -4.60
CA PRO A 72 4.63 -10.23 -4.45
C PRO A 72 3.58 -9.34 -5.11
N ILE A 73 3.82 -8.02 -5.19
CA ILE A 73 2.86 -7.06 -5.76
C ILE A 73 3.06 -6.80 -7.24
N THR A 74 4.19 -7.24 -7.79
CA THR A 74 4.50 -7.18 -9.21
C THR A 74 4.23 -8.52 -9.90
N ALA A 75 3.71 -9.51 -9.18
CA ALA A 75 3.38 -10.83 -9.72
C ALA A 75 2.19 -10.77 -10.71
N PRO A 76 2.15 -11.65 -11.74
CA PRO A 76 1.15 -11.61 -12.84
C PRO A 76 -0.33 -11.75 -12.43
N VAL A 77 -0.60 -12.03 -11.16
CA VAL A 77 -1.96 -12.26 -10.62
C VAL A 77 -2.67 -10.93 -10.33
N ILE A 78 -1.98 -9.79 -10.41
CA ILE A 78 -2.53 -8.48 -10.05
C ILE A 78 -3.04 -7.72 -11.29
N PRO A 79 -4.24 -7.10 -11.23
CA PRO A 79 -4.75 -6.29 -12.33
C PRO A 79 -3.77 -5.18 -12.73
N MET A 80 -3.55 -5.00 -14.04
CA MET A 80 -2.66 -3.97 -14.61
C MET A 80 -1.16 -4.14 -14.31
N GLU A 81 -0.67 -5.38 -14.17
CA GLU A 81 0.76 -5.74 -13.95
C GLU A 81 1.76 -4.89 -14.75
N SER A 82 1.52 -4.71 -16.06
CA SER A 82 2.41 -3.94 -16.94
C SER A 82 2.60 -2.47 -16.53
N CYS A 83 1.69 -1.93 -15.73
CA CYS A 83 1.75 -0.57 -15.19
C CYS A 83 2.32 -0.52 -13.77
N ILE A 84 2.27 -1.61 -13.00
CA ILE A 84 2.72 -1.65 -11.60
C ILE A 84 4.22 -1.40 -11.52
N LYS A 85 5.03 -2.17 -12.27
CA LYS A 85 6.48 -2.05 -12.19
C LYS A 85 6.98 -0.64 -12.58
N PRO A 86 6.61 -0.06 -13.73
CA PRO A 86 7.02 1.30 -14.07
C PRO A 86 6.49 2.37 -13.09
N PHE A 87 5.33 2.13 -12.48
CA PHE A 87 4.79 3.02 -11.46
C PHE A 87 5.64 3.00 -10.18
N LEU A 88 5.97 1.82 -9.67
CA LEU A 88 6.78 1.65 -8.46
C LEU A 88 8.20 2.19 -8.64
N GLU A 89 8.81 1.97 -9.82
CA GLU A 89 10.08 2.60 -10.19
C GLU A 89 9.99 4.13 -10.18
N GLY A 90 8.82 4.70 -10.46
CA GLY A 90 8.56 6.14 -10.35
C GLY A 90 8.30 6.64 -8.93
N CYS A 91 7.98 5.75 -7.99
CA CYS A 91 7.78 6.12 -6.58
C CYS A 91 9.11 6.31 -5.84
N ASP A 92 10.19 5.67 -6.27
CA ASP A 92 11.56 5.89 -5.77
C ASP A 92 12.10 7.24 -6.29
N THR A 93 11.82 8.31 -5.53
CA THR A 93 12.10 9.68 -5.96
C THR A 93 13.56 10.07 -5.79
N ASN A 94 14.22 9.49 -4.79
CA ASN A 94 15.62 9.73 -4.48
C ASN A 94 16.57 8.77 -5.24
N LYS A 95 16.03 7.72 -5.88
CA LYS A 95 16.72 6.70 -6.69
C LYS A 95 17.70 5.86 -5.87
N ASP A 96 17.37 5.56 -4.62
CA ASP A 96 18.19 4.72 -3.76
C ASP A 96 17.91 3.22 -3.89
N GLY A 97 16.91 2.84 -4.71
CA GLY A 97 16.52 1.45 -4.96
C GLY A 97 15.56 0.88 -3.92
N SER A 98 15.05 1.72 -3.03
CA SER A 98 14.06 1.41 -2.01
C SER A 98 12.94 2.45 -2.00
N ILE A 99 11.79 2.11 -1.43
CA ILE A 99 10.66 3.03 -1.30
C ILE A 99 10.38 3.23 0.18
N THR A 100 10.45 4.47 0.64
CA THR A 100 10.04 4.84 2.02
C THR A 100 8.52 4.90 2.15
N ILE A 101 8.00 4.85 3.38
CA ILE A 101 6.55 5.01 3.63
C ILE A 101 6.00 6.35 3.08
N LYS A 102 6.83 7.40 3.09
CA LYS A 102 6.46 8.73 2.57
C LYS A 102 6.35 8.71 1.05
N GLU A 103 7.34 8.14 0.38
CA GLU A 103 7.31 7.97 -1.08
C GLU A 103 6.14 7.10 -1.51
N TRP A 104 5.94 5.97 -0.84
CA TRP A 104 4.81 5.06 -1.09
C TRP A 104 3.46 5.76 -0.94
N GLY A 105 3.25 6.46 0.18
CA GLY A 105 2.00 7.17 0.47
C GLY A 105 1.72 8.28 -0.54
N ILE A 106 2.71 9.14 -0.81
CA ILE A 106 2.58 10.23 -1.79
C ILE A 106 2.33 9.67 -3.20
N CYS A 107 3.06 8.63 -3.58
CA CYS A 107 2.94 8.00 -4.90
C CYS A 107 1.53 7.43 -5.13
N LEU A 108 0.87 6.94 -4.08
CA LEU A 108 -0.51 6.43 -4.09
C LEU A 108 -1.57 7.51 -3.81
N GLY A 109 -1.18 8.77 -3.71
CA GLY A 109 -2.11 9.91 -3.64
C GLY A 109 -2.49 10.36 -2.22
N LEU A 110 -1.83 9.87 -1.18
CA LEU A 110 -2.02 10.37 0.18
C LEU A 110 -1.36 11.74 0.37
N LYS A 111 -1.96 12.59 1.21
CA LYS A 111 -1.34 13.84 1.66
C LYS A 111 -0.31 13.54 2.73
N GLU A 112 0.77 14.34 2.80
CA GLU A 112 1.83 14.15 3.81
C GLU A 112 1.30 14.04 5.25
N GLY A 113 0.28 14.82 5.61
CA GLY A 113 -0.34 14.78 6.95
C GLY A 113 -1.18 13.53 7.24
N GLU A 114 -1.49 12.72 6.23
CA GLU A 114 -2.25 11.47 6.36
C GLU A 114 -1.34 10.26 6.55
N ILE A 115 -0.07 10.37 6.13
CA ILE A 115 0.91 9.28 6.16
C ILE A 115 1.41 9.09 7.59
N GLN A 116 1.14 7.92 8.17
CA GLN A 116 1.50 7.57 9.53
C GLN A 116 2.33 6.29 9.55
N GLU A 117 3.39 6.28 10.35
CA GLU A 117 4.16 5.07 10.63
C GLU A 117 3.36 4.20 11.62
N ARG A 118 2.78 3.11 11.12
CA ARG A 118 1.97 2.14 11.90
C ARG A 118 2.54 0.72 11.86
N CYS A 119 3.67 0.56 11.20
CA CYS A 119 4.57 -0.55 11.41
C CYS A 119 5.48 -0.17 12.61
#